data_AF-A0A5K0YVT8-F1
#
_entry.id   AF-A0A5K0YVT8-F1
#
_cell.length_a   1.000
_cell.length_b   1.000
_cell.length_c   1.000
_cell.angle_alpha   90.00
_cell.angle_beta   90.00
_cell.angle_gamma   90.00
#
_symmetry.space_group_name_H-M   'P 1'
#
loop_
_entity.id
_entity.type
_entity.pdbx_description
1 polymer ?
#
loop_
_entity_poly.entity_id
_entity_poly.type
_entity_poly.pdbx_seq_one_letter_code
_entity_poly.pdbx_strand_id
1 'polypeptide(L)' 'YMRAKEGTLEKEAVQKQIAEVMAHRVRVDRSVEVISHLLFGKDVAPKLVNVIRSPEQPIVDDWDCLKSM' A
#
# COMPACT_ATOMS: atom_id res chain seq x y z
N TYR A 1 4.38 12.70 -17.67
CA TYR A 1 5.69 12.50 -18.31
C TYR A 1 5.57 12.12 -19.79
N MET A 2 4.76 11.14 -20.20
CA MET A 2 4.65 10.73 -21.63
C MET A 2 4.12 11.84 -22.55
N ARG A 3 3.31 12.76 -22.01
CA ARG A 3 2.80 13.93 -22.75
C ARG A 3 3.81 15.09 -22.83
N ALA A 4 4.87 15.07 -22.03
CA ALA A 4 5.91 16.10 -22.04
C ALA A 4 6.99 15.76 -23.07
N LYS A 5 7.50 16.78 -23.77
CA LYS A 5 8.59 16.62 -24.74
C LYS A 5 9.86 16.12 -24.04
N GLU A 6 10.63 15.30 -24.74
CA GLU A 6 11.87 14.73 -24.19
C GLU A 6 12.89 15.82 -23.86
N GLY A 7 13.64 15.63 -22.76
CA GLY A 7 14.68 16.57 -22.33
C GLY A 7 14.17 17.91 -21.77
N THR A 8 12.86 18.08 -21.54
CA THR A 8 12.36 19.29 -20.85
C THR A 8 12.43 19.13 -19.34
N LEU A 9 12.71 20.23 -18.64
CA LEU A 9 12.66 20.30 -17.18
C LEU A 9 11.30 19.85 -16.61
N GLU A 10 10.21 20.14 -17.34
CA GLU A 10 8.87 19.66 -16.98
C GLU A 10 8.79 18.13 -16.98
N LYS A 11 9.36 17.47 -17.99
CA LYS A 11 9.35 16.00 -18.06
C LYS A 11 10.15 15.39 -16.92
N GLU A 12 11.33 15.93 -16.64
CA GLU A 12 12.19 15.51 -15.53
C GLU A 12 11.48 15.68 -14.17
N ALA A 13 10.85 16.83 -13.95
CA ALA A 13 10.08 17.09 -12.73
C ALA A 13 8.93 16.09 -12.55
N VAL A 14 8.17 15.80 -13.62
CA VAL A 14 7.08 14.83 -13.56
C VAL A 14 7.60 13.40 -13.37
N GLN A 15 8.73 13.03 -13.98
CA GLN A 15 9.36 11.72 -13.76
C GLN A 15 9.82 11.56 -12.31
N LYS A 16 10.43 12.59 -11.73
CA LYS A 16 10.83 12.60 -10.33
C LYS A 16 9.61 12.42 -9.41
N GLN A 17 8.52 13.14 -9.65
CA GLN A 17 7.30 12.99 -8.87
C GLN A 17 6.72 11.57 -8.95
N ILE A 18 6.72 10.96 -10.14
CA ILE A 18 6.29 9.56 -10.30
C ILE A 18 7.19 8.62 -9.50
N ALA A 19 8.51 8.79 -9.57
CA ALA A 19 9.45 7.97 -8.83
C ALA A 19 9.24 8.10 -7.31
N GLU A 20 9.01 9.31 -6.81
CA GLU A 20 8.73 9.57 -5.40
C GLU A 20 7.42 8.92 -4.93
N VAL A 21 6.35 9.04 -5.72
CA VAL A 21 5.06 8.39 -5.41
C VAL A 21 5.20 6.87 -5.43
N MET A 22 5.90 6.30 -6.42
CA MET A 22 6.12 4.86 -6.51
C MET A 22 6.97 4.35 -5.35
N ALA A 23 8.03 5.07 -4.98
CA ALA A 23 8.87 4.72 -3.83
C ALA A 23 8.07 4.76 -2.52
N HIS A 24 7.16 5.72 -2.37
CA HIS A 24 6.26 5.77 -1.21
C HIS A 24 5.31 4.57 -1.17
N ARG A 25 4.66 4.25 -2.28
CA ARG A 25 3.74 3.10 -2.37
C ARG A 25 4.43 1.77 -2.04
N VAL A 26 5.57 1.51 -2.67
CA VAL A 26 6.37 0.29 -2.42
C VAL A 26 6.79 0.19 -0.95
N ARG A 27 7.16 1.32 -0.33
CA ARG A 27 7.52 1.32 1.10
C ARG A 27 6.34 0.94 1.98
N VAL A 28 5.15 1.49 1.72
CA VAL A 28 3.94 1.17 2.50
C VAL A 28 3.56 -0.30 2.31
N ASP A 29 3.47 -0.78 1.06
CA ASP A 29 3.11 -2.16 0.75
C ASP A 29 4.04 -3.15 1.45
N ARG A 30 5.36 -2.93 1.36
CA ARG A 30 6.37 -3.77 2.01
C ARG A 30 6.31 -3.71 3.54
N SER A 31 5.97 -2.55 4.11
CA SER A 31 5.87 -2.40 5.57
C SER A 31 4.69 -3.22 6.11
N VAL A 32 3.53 -3.13 5.45
CA VAL A 32 2.34 -3.94 5.80
C VAL A 32 2.63 -5.43 5.65
N GLU A 33 3.31 -5.83 4.56
CA GLU A 33 3.73 -7.21 4.33
C GLU A 33 4.61 -7.72 5.49
N VAL A 34 5.67 -6.99 5.85
CA VAL A 34 6.59 -7.39 6.93
C VAL A 34 5.88 -7.47 8.28
N ILE A 35 5.03 -6.50 8.62
CA ILE A 35 4.26 -6.51 9.87
C ILE A 35 3.35 -7.75 9.91
N SER A 36 2.65 -8.03 8.80
CA SER A 36 1.75 -9.19 8.73
C SER A 36 2.50 -10.52 8.88
N HIS A 37 3.68 -10.65 8.26
CA HIS A 37 4.55 -11.81 8.41
C HIS A 37 5.07 -11.97 9.84
N LEU A 38 5.37 -10.87 10.53
CA LEU A 38 5.83 -10.91 11.92
C LEU A 38 4.73 -11.38 12.87
N LEU A 39 3.49 -10.94 12.64
CA LEU A 39 2.35 -11.29 13.51
C LEU A 39 1.82 -12.71 13.29
N PHE A 40 1.77 -13.16 12.03
CA PHE A 40 1.03 -14.38 11.66
C PHE A 40 1.90 -15.46 10.99
N GLY A 41 3.16 -15.15 10.68
CA GLY A 41 4.03 -16.02 9.88
C GLY A 41 3.75 -15.91 8.37
N LYS A 42 4.75 -16.27 7.56
CA LYS A 42 4.73 -16.06 6.10
C LYS A 42 3.63 -16.81 5.35
N ASP A 43 3.29 -18.01 5.78
CA ASP A 43 2.34 -18.86 5.05
C ASP A 43 0.87 -18.48 5.32
N VAL A 44 0.60 -17.93 6.51
CA VAL A 44 -0.76 -17.61 6.97
C VAL A 44 -1.10 -16.16 6.70
N ALA A 45 -0.14 -15.24 6.85
CA ALA A 45 -0.37 -13.80 6.74
C ALA A 45 -1.10 -13.39 5.45
N PRO A 46 -0.75 -13.85 4.23
CA PRO A 46 -1.43 -13.42 3.01
C PRO A 46 -2.92 -13.75 2.98
N LYS A 47 -3.35 -14.82 3.67
CA LYS A 47 -4.75 -15.25 3.77
C LYS A 47 -5.54 -14.39 4.75
N LEU A 48 -4.88 -13.84 5.77
CA LEU A 48 -5.51 -13.00 6.79
C LEU A 48 -5.61 -11.54 6.33
N VAL A 49 -4.55 -10.98 5.74
CA VAL A 49 -4.57 -9.55 5.33
C VAL A 49 -5.45 -9.28 4.11
N ASN A 50 -5.65 -10.29 3.25
CA ASN A 50 -6.48 -10.16 2.04
C ASN A 50 -7.85 -10.83 2.21
N VAL A 51 -8.27 -11.14 3.44
CA VAL A 51 -9.57 -11.77 3.68
C VAL A 51 -10.70 -10.81 3.29
N ILE A 52 -11.69 -11.34 2.59
CA ILE A 52 -12.91 -10.61 2.24
C ILE A 52 -14.01 -11.12 3.17
N ARG A 53 -14.60 -10.22 3.96
CA ARG A 53 -15.76 -10.55 4.81
C ARG A 53 -17.02 -10.65 3.96
N SER A 54 -18.01 -11.40 4.45
CA SER A 54 -19.30 -11.52 3.75
C SER A 54 -19.94 -10.14 3.53
N PRO A 55 -20.68 -9.92 2.43
CA PRO A 55 -21.24 -8.61 2.09
C PRO A 55 -22.13 -7.98 3.18
N GLU A 56 -22.74 -8.81 4.02
CA GLU A 56 -23.62 -8.40 5.11
C GLU A 56 -22.86 -8.00 6.39
N GLN A 57 -21.54 -8.24 6.45
CA GLN A 57 -20.71 -7.94 7.61
C GLN A 57 -20.00 -6.59 7.47
N PRO A 58 -19.80 -5.86 8.58
CA PRO A 58 -18.97 -4.65 8.58
C PRO A 58 -17.49 -5.01 8.31
N ILE A 59 -16.69 -4.04 7.87
CA ILE A 59 -15.26 -4.24 7.60
C ILE A 59 -14.51 -4.71 8.86
N VAL A 60 -14.80 -4.11 10.02
CA VAL A 60 -14.29 -4.50 11.33
C VAL A 60 -15.43 -4.48 12.36
N ASP A 61 -15.25 -5.20 13.46
CA ASP A 61 -16.24 -5.25 14.56
C ASP A 61 -15.95 -4.20 15.64
N ASP A 62 -14.68 -3.84 15.85
CA ASP A 62 -14.23 -2.80 16.79
C ASP A 62 -13.47 -1.69 16.03
N TRP A 63 -14.11 -0.53 15.92
CA TRP A 63 -13.57 0.64 15.23
C TRP A 63 -12.52 1.41 16.04
N ASP A 64 -12.55 1.32 17.37
CA ASP A 64 -11.58 2.00 18.22
C ASP A 64 -10.25 1.24 18.21
N CYS A 65 -10.32 -0.10 18.22
CA CYS A 65 -9.16 -0.96 17.98
C CYS A 65 -8.51 -0.64 16.62
N LEU A 66 -9.28 -0.57 15.53
CA LEU A 66 -8.75 -0.28 14.19
C LEU A 66 -7.99 1.05 14.12
N LYS A 67 -8.49 2.11 14.78
CA LYS A 67 -7.84 3.44 14.77
C LYS A 67 -6.60 3.51 15.66
N SER A 68 -6.48 2.60 16.62
CA SER A 68 -5.36 2.54 17.56
C SER A 68 -4.15 1.75 17.04
N MET A 69 -4.34 0.95 15.98
CA MET A 69 -3.28 0.22 15.28
C MET A 69 -2.54 1.14 14.31
#